data_AF-A0A132N9Z2-F1
#
_entry.id   AF-A0A132N9Z2-F1
#
_cell.length_a   1.000
_cell.length_b   1.000
_cell.length_c   1.000
_cell.angle_alpha   90.00
_cell.angle_beta   90.00
_cell.angle_gamma   90.00
#
_symmetry.space_group_name_H-M   'P 1'
#
loop_
_entity.id
_entity.type
_entity.pdbx_description
1 polymer ?
#
loop_
_entity_poly.entity_id
_entity_poly.type
_entity_poly.pdbx_seq_one_letter_code
_entity_poly.pdbx_strand_id
1 'polypeptide(L)'
;MTHETAVGPYRLTQFAHGGGCACKIPPGELEDVVSELLGGPTVHAPGELLVGLDSGDDAAAVRLHGSTAILATADFFTPVVDDPYDWGRIAAANALSDVYAMGGSPLVAVNLLAWPREKLPFSLAREVLRGGLDVAREAGCHVAGGHSVDDPEPKYGMAVTGVADAARLLRNDAGRPGLPLSLSKPLGIGVLNTRHKATGETFANAIATMVELNRDASRAAVDAGIRCATDVTGFGL
;
A
#
# COMPACT_ATOMS: atom_id res chain seq x y z
N MET A 1 13.78 27.91 10.10
CA MET A 1 14.33 27.87 8.73
C MET A 1 13.29 27.23 7.87
N THR A 2 12.64 28.02 7.04
CA THR A 2 11.62 27.56 6.08
C THR A 2 12.32 26.71 5.04
N HIS A 3 12.02 25.40 5.01
CA HIS A 3 12.38 24.56 3.88
C HIS A 3 11.59 25.05 2.68
N GLU A 4 12.22 25.88 1.86
CA GLU A 4 11.78 26.19 0.52
C GLU A 4 11.87 24.89 -0.28
N THR A 5 10.75 24.16 -0.37
CA THR A 5 10.64 22.99 -1.23
C THR A 5 10.79 23.47 -2.65
N ALA A 6 12.00 23.33 -3.20
CA ALA A 6 12.28 23.58 -4.59
C ALA A 6 11.44 22.62 -5.44
N VAL A 7 10.25 23.06 -5.83
CA VAL A 7 9.50 22.46 -6.92
C VAL A 7 10.36 22.67 -8.15
N GLY A 8 11.21 21.70 -8.46
CA GLY A 8 11.93 21.66 -9.73
C GLY A 8 10.94 21.69 -10.90
N PRO A 9 11.40 21.84 -12.16
CA PRO A 9 10.52 21.97 -13.33
C PRO A 9 9.67 20.72 -13.64
N TYR A 10 9.73 19.68 -12.82
CA TYR A 10 9.11 18.38 -13.08
C TYR A 10 7.81 18.23 -12.27
N ARG A 11 6.69 18.13 -12.99
CA ARG A 11 5.41 17.68 -12.41
C ARG A 11 5.31 16.17 -12.55
N LEU A 12 5.68 15.41 -11.51
CA LEU A 12 5.76 13.95 -11.57
C LEU A 12 4.47 13.28 -12.03
N THR A 13 3.31 13.86 -11.68
CA THR A 13 1.99 13.36 -12.12
C THR A 13 1.78 13.40 -13.64
N GLN A 14 2.55 14.20 -14.38
CA GLN A 14 2.52 14.26 -15.85
C GLN A 14 3.29 13.13 -16.53
N PHE A 15 4.09 12.37 -15.77
CA PHE A 15 4.83 11.21 -16.28
C PHE A 15 4.06 9.89 -16.08
N ALA A 16 2.83 9.95 -15.60
CA ALA A 16 1.95 8.82 -15.36
C ALA A 16 0.76 8.86 -16.31
N HIS A 17 0.43 7.75 -16.99
CA HIS A 17 -0.76 7.72 -17.85
C HIS A 17 -2.06 7.82 -17.02
N GLY A 18 -2.17 7.07 -15.92
CA GLY A 18 -3.23 7.24 -14.91
C GLY A 18 -2.70 7.76 -13.56
N GLY A 19 -3.57 8.16 -12.64
CA GLY A 19 -3.18 8.71 -11.34
C GLY A 19 -3.27 7.69 -10.21
N GLY A 20 -2.15 7.22 -9.67
CA GLY A 20 -2.11 6.39 -8.47
C GLY A 20 -2.68 4.98 -8.61
N CYS A 21 -3.28 4.46 -7.53
CA CYS A 21 -3.95 3.16 -7.50
C CYS A 21 -5.15 3.05 -8.47
N ALA A 22 -5.60 4.15 -9.10
CA ALA A 22 -6.60 4.11 -10.17
C ALA A 22 -6.07 3.50 -11.48
N CYS A 23 -4.78 3.12 -11.53
CA CYS A 23 -4.18 2.32 -12.60
C CYS A 23 -4.30 0.80 -12.38
N LYS A 24 -4.97 0.34 -11.30
CA LYS A 24 -5.18 -1.10 -11.06
C LYS A 24 -6.01 -1.71 -12.20
N ILE A 25 -5.66 -2.93 -12.59
CA ILE A 25 -6.52 -3.77 -13.45
C ILE A 25 -7.86 -3.93 -12.70
N PRO A 26 -9.03 -3.82 -13.37
CA PRO A 26 -10.32 -4.00 -12.71
C PRO A 26 -10.37 -5.34 -11.95
N PRO A 27 -11.00 -5.38 -10.77
CA PRO A 27 -10.92 -6.53 -9.87
C PRO A 27 -11.50 -7.79 -10.52
N GLY A 28 -12.64 -7.67 -11.23
CA GLY A 28 -13.24 -8.79 -11.94
C GLY A 28 -12.34 -9.40 -13.03
N GLU A 29 -11.56 -8.59 -13.75
CA GLU A 29 -10.64 -9.09 -14.78
C GLU A 29 -9.47 -9.87 -14.15
N LEU A 30 -8.96 -9.41 -13.01
CA LEU A 30 -7.89 -10.10 -12.29
C LEU A 30 -8.41 -11.37 -11.59
N GLU A 31 -9.58 -11.30 -10.96
CA GLU A 31 -10.25 -12.45 -10.33
C GLU A 31 -10.51 -13.57 -11.34
N ASP A 32 -11.01 -13.25 -12.52
CA ASP A 32 -11.25 -14.23 -13.59
C ASP A 32 -9.96 -14.97 -13.96
N VAL A 33 -8.87 -14.25 -14.23
CA VAL A 33 -7.57 -14.85 -14.60
C VAL A 33 -6.95 -15.66 -13.46
N VAL A 34 -7.02 -15.17 -12.22
CA VAL A 34 -6.45 -15.87 -11.06
C VAL A 34 -7.27 -17.12 -10.72
N SER A 35 -8.59 -17.08 -10.90
CA SER A 35 -9.47 -18.23 -10.63
C SER A 35 -9.12 -19.45 -11.48
N GLU A 36 -8.67 -19.23 -12.72
CA GLU A 36 -8.22 -20.30 -13.63
C GLU A 36 -6.91 -20.98 -13.16
N LEU A 37 -6.15 -20.33 -12.26
CA LEU A 37 -4.93 -20.88 -11.68
C LEU A 37 -5.20 -21.68 -10.39
N LEU A 38 -6.42 -21.63 -9.85
CA LEU A 38 -6.83 -22.36 -8.65
C LEU A 38 -7.04 -23.85 -8.98
N GLY A 39 -6.61 -24.75 -8.08
CA GLY A 39 -6.75 -26.21 -8.26
C GLY A 39 -5.45 -26.95 -8.59
N GLY A 40 -4.30 -26.29 -8.48
CA GLY A 40 -2.98 -26.93 -8.55
C GLY A 40 -2.71 -27.92 -7.39
N PRO A 41 -1.63 -28.72 -7.48
CA PRO A 41 -1.26 -29.68 -6.45
C PRO A 41 -1.00 -28.99 -5.10
N THR A 42 -1.33 -29.69 -4.01
CA THR A 42 -1.12 -29.20 -2.65
C THR A 42 0.34 -28.82 -2.42
N VAL A 43 0.58 -27.57 -2.04
CA VAL A 43 1.93 -27.08 -1.72
C VAL A 43 2.33 -27.57 -0.32
N HIS A 44 3.43 -28.31 -0.22
CA HIS A 44 4.04 -28.67 1.06
C HIS A 44 5.01 -27.57 1.51
N ALA A 45 4.46 -26.49 2.06
CA ALA A 45 5.24 -25.39 2.62
C ALA A 45 5.59 -25.62 4.11
N PRO A 46 6.60 -24.93 4.67
CA PRO A 46 6.93 -24.98 6.10
C PRO A 46 5.84 -24.48 7.06
N GLY A 47 4.75 -23.90 6.55
CA GLY A 47 3.65 -23.33 7.34
C GLY A 47 2.29 -23.56 6.68
N GLU A 48 1.23 -23.33 7.45
CA GLU A 48 -0.16 -23.43 7.03
C GLU A 48 -0.61 -22.11 6.37
N LEU A 49 -1.10 -22.17 5.13
CA LEU A 49 -1.72 -21.01 4.48
C LEU A 49 -3.07 -20.72 5.15
N LEU A 50 -3.23 -19.52 5.71
CA LEU A 50 -4.45 -19.07 6.39
C LEU A 50 -5.35 -18.22 5.48
N VAL A 51 -4.71 -17.42 4.62
CA VAL A 51 -5.32 -16.47 3.70
C VAL A 51 -4.49 -16.52 2.41
N GLY A 52 -5.14 -16.90 1.32
CA GLY A 52 -4.52 -17.15 0.03
C GLY A 52 -5.30 -16.54 -1.12
N LEU A 53 -5.07 -17.08 -2.32
CA LEU A 53 -5.71 -16.62 -3.55
C LEU A 53 -7.22 -16.85 -3.59
N ASP A 54 -7.72 -17.74 -2.74
CA ASP A 54 -9.12 -18.14 -2.62
C ASP A 54 -9.98 -17.14 -1.84
N SER A 55 -9.37 -16.36 -0.93
CA SER A 55 -10.05 -15.34 -0.13
C SER A 55 -9.95 -13.92 -0.68
N GLY A 56 -8.94 -13.63 -1.52
CA GLY A 56 -8.75 -12.29 -2.10
C GLY A 56 -8.61 -11.16 -1.06
N ASP A 57 -8.05 -11.48 0.12
CA ASP A 57 -7.87 -10.53 1.22
C ASP A 57 -6.67 -9.60 0.97
N ASP A 58 -6.50 -8.58 1.83
CA ASP A 58 -5.53 -7.50 1.60
C ASP A 58 -4.06 -7.99 1.59
N ALA A 59 -3.75 -9.06 2.32
CA ALA A 59 -2.43 -9.70 2.27
C ALA A 59 -2.51 -11.23 2.41
N ALA A 60 -1.55 -11.94 1.82
CA ALA A 60 -1.39 -13.37 2.07
C ALA A 60 -0.93 -13.61 3.50
N ALA A 61 -1.46 -14.65 4.15
CA ALA A 61 -1.12 -15.00 5.53
C ALA A 61 -0.70 -16.47 5.66
N VAL A 62 0.47 -16.73 6.23
CA VAL A 62 0.98 -18.08 6.51
C VAL A 62 1.31 -18.21 8.00
N ARG A 63 0.70 -19.20 8.66
CA ARG A 63 1.07 -19.58 10.04
C ARG A 63 2.31 -20.44 10.01
N LEU A 64 3.38 -19.99 10.67
CA LEU A 64 4.60 -20.80 10.83
C LEU A 64 4.50 -21.72 12.04
N HIS A 65 4.63 -21.16 13.25
CA HIS A 65 4.59 -21.90 14.51
C HIS A 65 3.80 -21.13 15.57
N GLY A 66 3.08 -21.87 16.41
CA GLY A 66 2.25 -21.30 17.47
C GLY A 66 1.17 -20.38 16.91
N SER A 67 1.02 -19.19 17.50
CA SER A 67 0.05 -18.18 17.07
C SER A 67 0.59 -17.19 16.05
N THR A 68 1.84 -17.27 15.62
CA THR A 68 2.42 -16.26 14.72
C THR A 68 2.03 -16.52 13.26
N ALA A 69 1.36 -15.54 12.64
CA ALA A 69 1.15 -15.46 11.20
C ALA A 69 2.16 -14.49 10.57
N ILE A 70 2.76 -14.89 9.45
CA ILE A 70 3.50 -14.03 8.55
C ILE A 70 2.53 -13.47 7.53
N LEU A 71 2.57 -12.16 7.34
CA LEU A 71 1.81 -11.45 6.32
C LEU A 71 2.75 -11.06 5.18
N ALA A 72 2.29 -11.19 3.95
CA ALA A 72 3.04 -10.78 2.76
C ALA A 72 2.12 -10.04 1.79
N THR A 73 2.50 -8.81 1.46
CA THR A 73 1.82 -7.95 0.49
C THR A 73 2.86 -7.20 -0.35
N ALA A 74 2.44 -6.70 -1.51
CA ALA A 74 3.22 -5.78 -2.31
C ALA A 74 2.30 -4.82 -3.05
N ASP A 75 2.56 -3.52 -2.92
CA ASP A 75 1.79 -2.48 -3.60
C ASP A 75 2.75 -1.39 -4.11
N PHE A 76 2.56 -0.98 -5.37
CA PHE A 76 3.34 0.05 -6.03
C PHE A 76 2.53 0.70 -7.15
N PHE A 77 2.70 2.02 -7.33
CA PHE A 77 1.88 2.78 -8.27
C PHE A 77 2.62 4.02 -8.80
N THR A 78 2.01 4.71 -9.76
CA THR A 78 2.54 5.94 -10.38
C THR A 78 2.34 7.18 -9.49
N PRO A 79 3.04 8.30 -9.73
CA PRO A 79 2.89 9.51 -8.92
C PRO A 79 1.44 10.00 -8.77
N VAL A 80 1.03 10.25 -7.52
CA VAL A 80 -0.25 10.89 -7.17
C VAL A 80 -0.10 12.37 -6.81
N VAL A 81 1.12 12.79 -6.50
CA VAL A 81 1.50 14.16 -6.21
C VAL A 81 2.80 14.50 -6.94
N ASP A 82 3.04 15.77 -7.20
CA ASP A 82 4.21 16.24 -7.93
C ASP A 82 5.49 16.27 -7.06
N ASP A 83 5.36 16.37 -5.73
CA ASP A 83 6.52 16.32 -4.82
C ASP A 83 7.03 14.87 -4.65
N PRO A 84 8.31 14.59 -4.98
CA PRO A 84 8.85 13.24 -4.91
C PRO A 84 8.88 12.68 -3.48
N TYR A 85 9.20 13.51 -2.49
CA TYR A 85 9.31 13.08 -1.11
C TYR A 85 7.93 12.67 -0.57
N ASP A 86 6.90 13.50 -0.77
CA ASP A 86 5.54 13.18 -0.37
C ASP A 86 4.97 12.00 -1.16
N TRP A 87 5.25 11.86 -2.46
CA TRP A 87 4.85 10.66 -3.21
C TRP A 87 5.48 9.39 -2.60
N GLY A 88 6.77 9.44 -2.25
CA GLY A 88 7.45 8.35 -1.56
C GLY A 88 6.80 7.98 -0.22
N ARG A 89 6.43 8.98 0.58
CA ARG A 89 5.72 8.78 1.84
C ARG A 89 4.36 8.12 1.64
N ILE A 90 3.60 8.62 0.67
CA ILE A 90 2.26 8.09 0.34
C ILE A 90 2.37 6.63 -0.15
N ALA A 91 3.31 6.32 -1.03
CA ALA A 91 3.48 4.96 -1.54
C ALA A 91 3.88 3.96 -0.46
N ALA A 92 4.75 4.36 0.47
CA ALA A 92 5.09 3.52 1.61
C ALA A 92 3.91 3.33 2.57
N ALA A 93 3.17 4.41 2.90
CA ALA A 93 1.99 4.32 3.77
C ALA A 93 0.92 3.39 3.17
N ASN A 94 0.70 3.45 1.86
CA ASN A 94 -0.19 2.55 1.13
C ASN A 94 0.30 1.10 1.18
N ALA A 95 1.56 0.82 0.86
CA ALA A 95 2.08 -0.56 0.88
C ALA A 95 2.08 -1.19 2.29
N LEU A 96 2.18 -0.38 3.35
CA LEU A 96 2.05 -0.84 4.74
C LEU A 96 0.59 -1.04 5.15
N SER A 97 -0.36 -0.47 4.41
CA SER A 97 -1.80 -0.44 4.76
C SER A 97 -2.39 -1.84 4.85
N ASP A 98 -2.12 -2.70 3.88
CA ASP A 98 -2.64 -4.08 3.85
C ASP A 98 -2.21 -4.88 5.08
N VAL A 99 -0.98 -4.68 5.58
CA VAL A 99 -0.52 -5.33 6.81
C VAL A 99 -1.38 -4.90 8.01
N TYR A 100 -1.71 -3.61 8.08
CA TYR A 100 -2.61 -3.09 9.12
C TYR A 100 -4.06 -3.56 8.91
N ALA A 101 -4.53 -3.66 7.67
CA ALA A 101 -5.86 -4.13 7.32
C ALA A 101 -6.10 -5.57 7.80
N MET A 102 -5.05 -6.41 7.76
CA MET A 102 -5.04 -7.78 8.32
C MET A 102 -4.88 -7.84 9.85
N GLY A 103 -4.74 -6.69 10.54
CA GLY A 103 -4.51 -6.63 11.99
C GLY A 103 -3.06 -6.88 12.42
N GLY A 104 -2.11 -6.79 11.49
CA GLY A 104 -0.69 -7.06 11.72
C GLY A 104 0.16 -5.83 12.01
N SER A 105 1.44 -6.09 12.27
CA SER A 105 2.49 -5.09 12.40
C SER A 105 3.56 -5.31 11.31
N PRO A 106 3.94 -4.28 10.54
CA PRO A 106 5.02 -4.38 9.57
C PRO A 106 6.34 -4.75 10.24
N LEU A 107 7.11 -5.66 9.61
CA LEU A 107 8.41 -6.13 10.10
C LEU A 107 9.54 -5.64 9.20
N VAL A 108 9.45 -5.94 7.91
CA VAL A 108 10.46 -5.59 6.91
C VAL A 108 9.81 -5.31 5.56
N ALA A 109 10.37 -4.35 4.84
CA ALA A 109 9.97 -3.98 3.49
C ALA A 109 11.18 -3.94 2.56
N VAL A 110 10.93 -4.18 1.28
CA VAL A 110 11.90 -3.97 0.19
C VAL A 110 11.29 -3.06 -0.86
N ASN A 111 12.09 -2.13 -1.40
CA ASN A 111 11.61 -1.15 -2.36
C ASN A 111 11.34 -1.77 -3.73
N LEU A 112 10.27 -1.34 -4.38
CA LEU A 112 9.98 -1.61 -5.79
C LEU A 112 10.04 -0.28 -6.53
N LEU A 113 11.01 -0.11 -7.45
CA LEU A 113 11.21 1.15 -8.16
C LEU A 113 11.26 0.94 -9.67
N ALA A 114 10.38 1.59 -10.41
CA ALA A 114 10.48 1.75 -11.85
C ALA A 114 10.76 3.22 -12.15
N TRP A 115 11.76 3.52 -12.98
CA TRP A 115 12.18 4.91 -13.18
C TRP A 115 12.58 5.24 -14.62
N PRO A 116 12.06 6.32 -15.23
CA PRO A 116 12.43 6.71 -16.59
C PRO A 116 13.74 7.49 -16.60
N ARG A 117 14.86 6.77 -16.72
CA ARG A 117 16.21 7.36 -16.59
C ARG A 117 16.51 8.44 -17.63
N GLU A 118 15.88 8.36 -18.80
CA GLU A 118 16.05 9.35 -19.87
C GLU A 118 15.20 10.61 -19.67
N LYS A 119 14.16 10.56 -18.83
CA LYS A 119 13.18 11.66 -18.66
C LYS A 119 13.31 12.38 -17.32
N LEU A 120 13.64 11.66 -16.25
CA LEU A 120 13.67 12.19 -14.90
C LEU A 120 15.04 11.99 -14.24
N PRO A 121 15.62 13.04 -13.63
CA PRO A 121 16.88 12.91 -12.93
C PRO A 121 16.75 11.97 -11.73
N PHE A 122 17.76 11.12 -11.53
CA PHE A 122 17.75 10.11 -10.48
C PHE A 122 17.82 10.70 -9.05
N SER A 123 18.18 11.98 -8.92
CA SER A 123 18.07 12.71 -7.66
C SER A 123 16.62 12.78 -7.14
N LEU A 124 15.61 12.82 -8.03
CA LEU A 124 14.21 12.76 -7.60
C LEU A 124 13.85 11.36 -7.08
N ALA A 125 14.37 10.29 -7.68
CA ALA A 125 14.19 8.93 -7.16
C ALA A 125 14.77 8.78 -5.75
N ARG A 126 15.90 9.43 -5.46
CA ARG A 126 16.46 9.49 -4.11
C ARG A 126 15.48 10.14 -3.13
N GLU A 127 14.80 11.22 -3.52
CA GLU A 127 13.81 11.90 -2.67
C GLU A 127 12.57 11.03 -2.41
N VAL A 128 12.11 10.29 -3.43
CA VAL A 128 11.05 9.28 -3.28
C VAL A 128 11.45 8.21 -2.26
N LEU A 129 12.64 7.63 -2.41
CA LEU A 129 13.15 6.61 -1.48
C LEU A 129 13.35 7.17 -0.07
N ARG A 130 13.75 8.45 0.06
CA ARG A 130 13.87 9.14 1.35
C ARG A 130 12.51 9.26 2.04
N GLY A 131 11.47 9.65 1.31
CA GLY A 131 10.10 9.73 1.82
C GLY A 131 9.57 8.38 2.28
N GLY A 132 9.75 7.34 1.47
CA GLY A 132 9.32 5.99 1.83
C GLY A 132 10.07 5.45 3.06
N LEU A 133 11.37 5.70 3.15
CA LEU A 133 12.19 5.30 4.30
C LEU A 133 11.75 5.96 5.60
N ASP A 134 11.39 7.25 5.57
CA ASP A 134 10.95 7.96 6.78
C ASP A 134 9.61 7.43 7.29
N VAL A 135 8.66 7.10 6.40
CA VAL A 135 7.39 6.44 6.78
C VAL A 135 7.61 5.02 7.31
N ALA A 136 8.49 4.24 6.68
CA ALA A 136 8.83 2.91 7.17
C ALA A 136 9.46 2.96 8.57
N ARG A 137 10.33 3.95 8.84
CA ARG A 137 10.89 4.20 10.18
C ARG A 137 9.81 4.56 11.19
N GLU A 138 8.87 5.44 10.82
CA GLU A 138 7.73 5.78 11.68
C GLU A 138 6.88 4.53 12.01
N ALA A 139 6.70 3.64 11.04
CA ALA A 139 5.98 2.38 11.21
C ALA A 139 6.73 1.32 12.04
N GLY A 140 8.01 1.54 12.38
CA GLY A 140 8.87 0.53 13.00
C GLY A 140 9.26 -0.61 12.05
N CYS A 141 9.18 -0.38 10.74
CA CYS A 141 9.46 -1.34 9.69
C CYS A 141 10.91 -1.18 9.17
N HIS A 142 11.65 -2.28 9.07
CA HIS A 142 12.96 -2.26 8.43
C HIS A 142 12.82 -2.08 6.91
N VAL A 143 13.76 -1.34 6.29
CA VAL A 143 13.86 -1.28 4.83
C VAL A 143 15.15 -1.96 4.40
N ALA A 144 15.04 -3.11 3.73
CA ALA A 144 16.15 -4.05 3.49
C ALA A 144 16.46 -4.22 1.99
N GLY A 145 16.75 -3.10 1.31
CA GLY A 145 17.09 -3.11 -0.11
C GLY A 145 15.86 -2.93 -1.01
N GLY A 146 15.84 -3.66 -2.12
CA GLY A 146 14.80 -3.54 -3.14
C GLY A 146 15.26 -3.99 -4.52
N HIS A 147 14.39 -3.78 -5.50
CA HIS A 147 14.68 -3.96 -6.91
C HIS A 147 14.30 -2.70 -7.69
N SER A 148 15.10 -2.37 -8.70
CA SER A 148 14.85 -1.23 -9.57
C SER A 148 14.98 -1.59 -11.03
N VAL A 149 14.07 -1.07 -11.86
CA VAL A 149 14.07 -1.26 -13.32
C VAL A 149 13.96 0.09 -14.05
N ASP A 150 14.53 0.17 -15.25
CA ASP A 150 14.28 1.29 -16.16
C ASP A 150 12.90 1.11 -16.79
N ASP A 151 12.09 2.16 -16.81
CA ASP A 151 10.69 2.09 -17.24
C ASP A 151 10.22 3.45 -17.78
N PRO A 152 9.43 3.51 -18.87
CA PRO A 152 8.90 4.77 -19.42
C PRO A 152 8.10 5.65 -18.44
N GLU A 153 7.53 5.07 -17.37
CA GLU A 153 6.75 5.74 -16.34
C GLU A 153 7.33 5.47 -14.92
N PRO A 154 7.46 6.50 -14.07
CA PRO A 154 7.92 6.30 -12.71
C PRO A 154 6.86 5.54 -11.90
N LYS A 155 7.28 4.49 -11.18
CA LYS A 155 6.44 3.74 -10.24
C LYS A 155 7.24 3.47 -8.98
N TYR A 156 6.59 3.58 -7.84
CA TYR A 156 7.23 3.30 -6.56
C TYR A 156 6.25 2.65 -5.59
N GLY A 157 6.80 1.79 -4.74
CA GLY A 157 6.10 1.15 -3.64
C GLY A 157 7.00 0.16 -2.92
N MET A 158 6.40 -0.75 -2.16
CA MET A 158 7.12 -1.71 -1.35
C MET A 158 6.46 -3.08 -1.37
N ALA A 159 7.27 -4.12 -1.32
CA ALA A 159 6.83 -5.42 -0.82
C ALA A 159 7.08 -5.46 0.69
N VAL A 160 6.05 -5.78 1.47
CA VAL A 160 6.07 -5.72 2.92
C VAL A 160 5.79 -7.09 3.50
N THR A 161 6.66 -7.51 4.41
CA THR A 161 6.41 -8.63 5.32
C THR A 161 6.01 -8.08 6.68
N GLY A 162 4.87 -8.55 7.18
CA GLY A 162 4.34 -8.26 8.51
C GLY A 162 4.24 -9.50 9.38
N VAL A 163 3.92 -9.27 10.65
CA VAL A 163 3.59 -10.33 11.61
C VAL A 163 2.28 -10.02 12.30
N ALA A 164 1.49 -11.06 12.60
CA ALA A 164 0.23 -10.94 13.31
C ALA A 164 -0.03 -12.16 14.20
N ASP A 165 -1.00 -12.04 15.10
CA ASP A 165 -1.58 -13.20 15.77
C ASP A 165 -2.61 -13.86 14.85
N ALA A 166 -2.35 -15.10 14.46
CA ALA A 166 -3.17 -15.90 13.57
C ALA A 166 -4.62 -16.07 14.06
N ALA A 167 -4.89 -15.97 15.36
CA ALA A 167 -6.23 -16.06 15.92
C ALA A 167 -6.99 -14.72 15.90
N ARG A 168 -6.27 -13.60 15.72
CA ARG A 168 -6.79 -12.22 15.76
C ARG A 168 -6.72 -11.51 14.41
N LEU A 169 -6.45 -12.24 13.32
CA LEU A 169 -6.51 -11.68 11.98
C LEU A 169 -7.86 -11.03 11.74
N LEU A 170 -7.80 -9.83 11.16
CA LEU A 170 -8.91 -9.16 10.54
C LEU A 170 -9.03 -9.74 9.12
N ARG A 171 -10.20 -10.27 8.78
CA ARG A 171 -10.46 -10.88 7.47
C ARG A 171 -11.67 -10.23 6.83
N ASN A 172 -11.58 -9.89 5.54
CA ASN A 172 -12.69 -9.27 4.82
C ASN A 172 -13.96 -10.18 4.75
N ASP A 173 -13.80 -11.49 4.90
CA ASP A 173 -14.86 -12.50 4.88
C ASP A 173 -15.52 -12.80 6.24
N ALA A 174 -15.05 -12.16 7.32
CA ALA A 174 -15.55 -12.39 8.67
C ALA A 174 -16.76 -11.51 9.05
N GLY A 175 -17.29 -10.74 8.10
CA GLY A 175 -18.45 -9.86 8.27
C GLY A 175 -19.71 -10.63 8.64
N ARG A 176 -20.60 -9.99 9.42
CA ARG A 176 -21.90 -10.57 9.83
C ARG A 176 -23.02 -9.55 9.70
N PRO A 177 -24.24 -9.98 9.30
CA PRO A 177 -25.40 -9.10 9.28
C PRO A 177 -25.63 -8.41 10.63
N GLY A 178 -25.97 -7.12 10.58
CA GLY A 178 -26.23 -6.31 11.78
C GLY A 178 -25.01 -5.68 12.43
N LEU A 179 -23.79 -5.90 11.91
CA LEU A 179 -22.60 -5.16 12.32
C LEU A 179 -22.58 -3.76 11.70
N PRO A 180 -22.28 -2.70 12.48
CA PRO A 180 -22.09 -1.36 11.92
C PRO A 180 -20.80 -1.27 11.12
N LEU A 181 -20.82 -0.46 10.05
CA LEU A 181 -19.63 -0.10 9.28
C LEU A 181 -18.99 1.17 9.85
N SER A 182 -17.67 1.19 9.95
CA SER A 182 -16.88 2.33 10.41
C SER A 182 -15.77 2.62 9.42
N LEU A 183 -15.46 3.90 9.22
CA LEU A 183 -14.39 4.34 8.33
C LEU A 183 -13.41 5.22 9.12
N SER A 184 -12.12 4.91 9.01
CA SER A 184 -11.06 5.62 9.77
C SER A 184 -10.52 6.85 9.06
N LYS A 185 -10.74 6.99 7.75
CA LYS A 185 -10.25 8.10 6.93
C LYS A 185 -11.33 8.64 5.99
N PRO A 186 -11.33 9.94 5.66
CA PRO A 186 -12.30 10.51 4.72
C PRO A 186 -12.09 10.00 3.28
N LEU A 187 -13.17 10.00 2.50
CA LEU A 187 -13.16 9.69 1.07
C LEU A 187 -12.84 10.93 0.22
N GLY A 188 -12.66 10.73 -1.09
CA GLY A 188 -12.54 11.81 -2.08
C GLY A 188 -11.12 12.12 -2.57
N ILE A 189 -10.11 11.37 -2.10
CA ILE A 189 -8.70 11.53 -2.53
C ILE A 189 -8.54 11.46 -4.05
N GLY A 190 -9.22 10.52 -4.72
CA GLY A 190 -9.17 10.39 -6.19
C GLY A 190 -9.56 11.69 -6.92
N VAL A 191 -10.61 12.38 -6.45
CA VAL A 191 -11.07 13.65 -7.03
C VAL A 191 -10.01 14.73 -6.87
N LEU A 192 -9.39 14.81 -5.69
CA LEU A 192 -8.33 15.79 -5.40
C LEU A 192 -7.06 15.50 -6.21
N ASN A 193 -6.69 14.22 -6.37
CA ASN A 193 -5.56 13.82 -7.21
C ASN A 193 -5.80 14.14 -8.69
N THR A 194 -7.02 13.94 -9.21
CA THR A 194 -7.38 14.36 -10.58
C THR A 194 -7.24 15.87 -10.76
N ARG A 195 -7.76 16.67 -9.82
CA ARG A 195 -7.62 18.13 -9.85
C ARG A 195 -6.15 18.56 -9.75
N HIS A 196 -5.37 17.94 -8.87
CA HIS A 196 -3.94 18.20 -8.74
C HIS A 196 -3.22 17.91 -10.07
N LYS A 197 -3.42 16.74 -10.68
CA LYS A 197 -2.83 16.40 -11.98
C LYS A 197 -3.19 17.45 -13.04
N ALA A 198 -4.44 17.86 -13.14
CA ALA A 198 -4.89 18.83 -14.13
C ALA A 198 -4.32 20.25 -13.90
N THR A 199 -4.17 20.69 -12.65
CA THR A 199 -3.97 22.13 -12.34
C THR A 199 -2.63 22.45 -11.66
N GLY A 200 -2.00 21.47 -11.01
CA GLY A 200 -0.87 21.67 -10.10
C GLY A 200 -1.26 22.08 -8.69
N GLU A 201 -2.56 22.29 -8.42
CA GLU A 201 -3.04 22.68 -7.09
C GLU A 201 -2.78 21.57 -6.07
N THR A 202 -2.15 21.91 -4.95
CA THR A 202 -1.79 20.96 -3.89
C THR A 202 -2.82 20.99 -2.76
N PHE A 203 -3.20 19.82 -2.27
CA PHE A 203 -4.17 19.67 -1.17
C PHE A 203 -3.46 19.07 0.05
N ALA A 204 -2.97 19.92 0.95
CA ALA A 204 -2.19 19.50 2.11
C ALA A 204 -2.93 18.49 3.01
N ASN A 205 -4.25 18.65 3.17
CA ASN A 205 -5.08 17.71 3.91
C ASN A 205 -5.17 16.34 3.22
N ALA A 206 -5.18 16.28 1.89
CA ALA A 206 -5.20 15.01 1.15
C ALA A 206 -3.87 14.27 1.33
N ILE A 207 -2.75 14.99 1.25
CA ILE A 207 -1.41 14.44 1.49
C ILE A 207 -1.32 13.91 2.92
N ALA A 208 -1.75 14.68 3.92
CA ALA A 208 -1.75 14.25 5.31
C ALA A 208 -2.56 12.96 5.52
N THR A 209 -3.77 12.87 4.98
CA THR A 209 -4.62 11.66 5.05
C THR A 209 -3.97 10.45 4.36
N MET A 210 -3.34 10.65 3.20
CA MET A 210 -2.69 9.57 2.45
C MET A 210 -1.41 9.06 3.14
N VAL A 211 -0.68 9.94 3.85
CA VAL A 211 0.56 9.57 4.55
C VAL A 211 0.29 8.95 5.93
N GLU A 212 -0.83 9.29 6.57
CA GLU A 212 -1.20 8.76 7.88
C GLU A 212 -1.19 7.22 7.88
N LEU A 213 -0.50 6.59 8.84
CA LEU A 213 -0.46 5.13 8.95
C LEU A 213 -1.78 4.60 9.53
N ASN A 214 -2.29 3.49 9.00
CA ASN A 214 -3.46 2.80 9.54
C ASN A 214 -3.20 2.04 10.87
N ARG A 215 -2.01 2.21 11.45
CA ARG A 215 -1.52 1.55 12.68
C ARG A 215 -2.50 1.65 13.85
N ASP A 216 -2.93 2.86 14.18
CA ASP A 216 -3.73 3.08 15.38
C ASP A 216 -5.18 2.59 15.19
N ALA A 217 -5.73 2.74 13.98
CA ALA A 217 -7.04 2.18 13.62
C ALA A 217 -7.03 0.65 13.68
N SER A 218 -5.99 0.02 13.12
CA SER A 218 -5.80 -1.43 13.16
C SER A 218 -5.67 -1.96 14.58
N ARG A 219 -4.81 -1.35 15.41
CA ARG A 219 -4.65 -1.72 16.83
C ARG A 219 -5.98 -1.58 17.59
N ALA A 220 -6.69 -0.47 17.41
CA ALA A 220 -7.97 -0.25 18.07
C ALA A 220 -9.01 -1.32 17.68
N ALA A 221 -9.07 -1.71 16.40
CA ALA A 221 -9.97 -2.77 15.93
C ALA A 221 -9.62 -4.13 16.55
N VAL A 222 -8.34 -4.50 16.51
CA VAL A 222 -7.83 -5.76 17.05
C VAL A 222 -8.05 -5.84 18.57
N ASP A 223 -7.84 -4.75 19.31
CA ASP A 223 -8.05 -4.69 20.77
C ASP A 223 -9.53 -4.69 21.16
N ALA A 224 -10.41 -4.14 20.32
CA ALA A 224 -11.86 -4.24 20.48
C ALA A 224 -12.42 -5.63 20.13
N GLY A 225 -11.58 -6.56 19.66
CA GLY A 225 -12.00 -7.91 19.26
C GLY A 225 -12.74 -7.95 17.92
N ILE A 226 -12.59 -6.92 17.09
CA ILE A 226 -13.10 -6.91 15.70
C ILE A 226 -12.38 -7.99 14.91
N ARG A 227 -13.09 -8.61 13.98
CA ARG A 227 -12.60 -9.71 13.14
C ARG A 227 -12.70 -9.45 11.65
N CYS A 228 -13.41 -8.39 11.25
CA CYS A 228 -13.64 -8.02 9.87
C CYS A 228 -13.15 -6.60 9.63
N ALA A 229 -12.22 -6.45 8.68
CA ALA A 229 -11.76 -5.17 8.18
C ALA A 229 -11.21 -5.37 6.75
N THR A 230 -11.07 -4.25 6.05
CA THR A 230 -10.28 -4.07 4.83
C THR A 230 -9.94 -2.59 4.76
N ASP A 231 -8.98 -2.20 3.92
CA ASP A 231 -8.70 -0.80 3.65
C ASP A 231 -9.34 -0.32 2.34
N VAL A 232 -9.73 0.96 2.30
CA VAL A 232 -10.38 1.55 1.13
C VAL A 232 -9.33 2.22 0.25
N THR A 233 -8.97 1.57 -0.87
CA THR A 233 -7.90 2.04 -1.78
C THR A 233 -8.39 2.24 -3.22
N GLY A 234 -7.81 1.52 -4.19
CA GLY A 234 -7.94 1.79 -5.63
C GLY A 234 -9.32 1.49 -6.23
N PHE A 235 -10.11 0.62 -5.59
CA PHE A 235 -11.45 0.25 -6.07
C PHE A 235 -12.58 1.14 -5.52
N GLY A 236 -12.27 2.02 -4.56
CA GLY A 236 -13.27 2.82 -3.86
C GLY A 236 -14.01 2.06 -2.76
N LEU A 237 -15.00 2.71 -2.16
CA LEU A 237 -15.96 2.14 -1.21
C LEU A 237 -17.20 1.67 -1.97
#